data_AF-A0A665UUM4-F1
#
_entry.id   AF-A0A665UUM4-F1
#
_cell.length_a   1.000
_cell.length_b   1.000
_cell.length_c   1.000
_cell.angle_alpha   90.00
_cell.angle_beta   90.00
_cell.angle_gamma   90.00
#
_symmetry.space_group_name_H-M   'P 1'
#
loop_
_entity.id
_entity.type
_entity.pdbx_description
1 polymer ?
#
loop_
_entity_poly.entity_id
_entity_poly.type
_entity_poly.pdbx_seq_one_letter_code
_entity_poly.pdbx_strand_id
1 'polypeptide(L)'
;MHGEDSDSDGAVPHRDEDSDEDEEDEPPLSALASRVKRKDTLALKLSSRPSAPNRDRFTQERNNRDDQPPGQTGLTWQSREQWEAIRTQIGTALTRRLSQRPTAEELEQRNILQPKNQADRQAEVREIKRRLTRKLSQRPTVAELQARKILRFHEYVEVTDAQDYDRRADKPWTKLTPADKAAIRKELNDYKSTEMEVHEESRIYTRFHRP
;
A
#
# COMPACT_ATOMS: atom_id res chain seq x y z
N MET A 1 2.60 41.98 22.51
CA MET A 1 3.72 42.08 23.46
C MET A 1 3.54 40.99 24.50
N HIS A 2 4.67 40.45 24.97
CA HIS A 2 4.86 39.41 25.97
C HIS A 2 4.89 37.99 25.41
N GLY A 3 6.12 37.57 25.10
CA GLY A 3 6.55 36.20 25.06
C GLY A 3 7.30 35.88 26.34
N GLU A 4 7.35 34.61 26.70
CA GLU A 4 8.25 34.06 27.72
C GLU A 4 8.54 32.60 27.34
N ASP A 5 9.71 32.39 26.73
CA ASP A 5 10.37 31.11 26.54
C ASP A 5 11.02 30.71 27.88
N SER A 6 10.69 29.54 28.40
CA SER A 6 11.29 28.99 29.63
C SER A 6 11.95 27.65 29.29
N ASP A 7 13.24 27.72 28.97
CA ASP A 7 14.14 26.59 28.77
C ASP A 7 14.78 26.22 30.12
N SER A 8 14.55 24.98 30.60
CA SER A 8 15.04 24.51 31.90
C SER A 8 15.85 23.24 31.70
N ASP A 9 17.16 23.42 31.51
CA ASP A 9 18.18 22.39 31.43
C ASP A 9 18.38 21.71 32.80
N GLY A 10 18.11 20.41 32.88
CA GLY A 10 18.16 19.63 34.11
C GLY A 10 19.58 19.12 34.39
N ALA A 11 20.16 19.56 35.51
CA ALA A 11 21.50 19.24 35.96
C ALA A 11 21.74 17.72 36.17
N VAL A 12 22.88 17.24 35.65
CA VAL A 12 23.35 15.85 35.79
C VAL A 12 24.12 15.70 37.12
N PRO A 13 23.77 14.77 38.01
CA PRO A 13 24.55 14.53 39.23
C PRO A 13 25.81 13.72 38.91
N HIS A 14 26.97 14.35 39.05
CA HIS A 14 28.26 13.67 39.20
C HIS A 14 28.30 12.94 40.54
N ARG A 15 28.67 11.67 40.52
CA ARG A 15 28.90 10.87 41.73
C ARG A 15 30.40 10.82 41.98
N ASP A 16 30.87 11.74 42.81
CA ASP A 16 32.20 11.70 43.44
C ASP A 16 32.05 11.02 44.79
N GLU A 17 32.60 9.81 44.94
CA GLU A 17 32.91 9.24 46.26
C GLU A 17 34.23 8.46 46.12
N ASP A 18 35.31 9.17 46.43
CA ASP A 18 36.56 8.63 46.95
C ASP A 18 36.28 7.71 48.15
N SER A 19 36.98 6.59 48.26
CA SER A 19 37.11 5.85 49.52
C SER A 19 38.51 5.27 49.64
N ASP A 20 39.29 6.01 50.44
CA ASP A 20 40.09 5.58 51.58
C ASP A 20 41.30 4.65 51.39
N GLU A 21 42.42 5.33 51.63
CA GLU A 21 43.73 4.97 52.19
C GLU A 21 43.80 3.78 53.18
N ASP A 22 45.03 3.26 53.25
CA ASP A 22 45.69 2.47 54.30
C ASP A 22 45.55 0.94 54.33
N GLU A 23 46.64 0.23 53.99
CA GLU A 23 47.45 -0.54 54.97
C GLU A 23 48.66 -1.27 54.31
N GLU A 24 49.85 -0.80 54.70
CA GLU A 24 51.07 -1.54 55.12
C GLU A 24 51.78 -2.58 54.21
N ASP A 25 53.03 -2.23 53.88
CA ASP A 25 54.26 -3.05 53.73
C ASP A 25 54.15 -4.54 53.33
N GLU A 26 54.37 -4.83 52.04
CA GLU A 26 54.90 -6.15 51.60
C GLU A 26 56.31 -6.01 50.99
N PRO A 27 57.27 -6.89 51.36
CA PRO A 27 58.67 -6.79 50.94
C PRO A 27 58.85 -7.07 49.44
N PRO A 28 59.91 -6.52 48.79
CA PRO A 28 60.08 -6.65 47.35
C PRO A 28 60.35 -8.11 46.95
N LEU A 29 59.40 -8.69 46.23
CA LEU A 29 59.50 -10.01 45.62
C LEU A 29 60.74 -10.08 44.71
N SER A 30 61.62 -11.04 45.01
CA SER A 30 62.91 -11.32 44.35
C SER A 30 62.86 -11.26 42.81
N ALA A 31 63.88 -10.62 42.21
CA ALA A 31 64.04 -10.32 40.79
C ALA A 31 64.09 -11.52 39.80
N LEU A 32 63.91 -12.75 40.30
CA LEU A 32 63.76 -13.97 39.47
C LEU A 32 62.29 -14.32 39.18
N ALA A 33 61.32 -13.73 39.88
CA ALA A 33 59.89 -13.98 39.66
C ALA A 33 59.31 -13.24 38.42
N SER A 34 60.01 -12.24 37.88
CA SER A 34 59.54 -11.41 36.76
C SER A 34 59.69 -12.04 35.36
N ARG A 35 60.15 -13.30 35.25
CA ARG A 35 60.51 -13.93 33.96
C ARG A 35 59.57 -15.03 33.47
N VAL A 36 58.34 -15.13 34.00
CA VAL A 36 57.31 -16.06 33.49
C VAL A 36 55.98 -15.36 33.23
N LYS A 37 55.95 -14.33 32.36
CA LYS A 37 54.70 -13.71 31.88
C LYS A 37 54.55 -13.69 30.36
N ARG A 38 55.14 -14.68 29.67
CA ARG A 38 54.93 -14.93 28.23
C ARG A 38 54.58 -16.38 27.91
N LYS A 39 53.96 -17.08 28.85
CA LYS A 39 53.40 -18.43 28.63
C LYS A 39 51.88 -18.45 28.74
N ASP A 40 51.29 -17.45 29.40
CA ASP A 40 49.84 -17.41 29.64
C ASP A 40 49.12 -16.35 28.81
N THR A 41 49.78 -15.65 27.86
CA THR A 41 49.10 -14.66 27.00
C THR A 41 48.06 -15.32 26.09
N LEU A 42 48.35 -16.53 25.59
CA LEU A 42 47.40 -17.35 24.85
C LEU A 42 46.30 -17.87 25.78
N ALA A 43 46.66 -18.31 26.99
CA ALA A 43 45.70 -18.81 27.98
C ALA A 43 44.73 -17.72 28.43
N LEU A 44 45.21 -16.50 28.68
CA LEU A 44 44.41 -15.30 28.99
C LEU A 44 43.52 -14.90 27.81
N LYS A 45 44.04 -14.96 26.57
CA LYS A 45 43.21 -14.72 25.36
C LYS A 45 42.13 -15.80 25.16
N LEU A 46 42.40 -17.04 25.56
CA LEU A 46 41.44 -18.14 25.49
C LEU A 46 40.43 -18.10 26.65
N SER A 47 40.82 -17.68 27.85
CA SER A 47 39.93 -17.53 29.01
C SER A 47 38.99 -16.34 28.88
N SER A 48 39.41 -15.29 28.17
CA SER A 48 38.55 -14.15 27.81
C SER A 48 37.64 -14.44 26.61
N ARG A 49 37.70 -15.64 26.00
CA ARG A 49 36.66 -16.07 25.07
C ARG A 49 35.43 -16.39 25.92
N PRO A 50 34.26 -15.78 25.66
CA PRO A 50 33.04 -16.20 26.33
C PRO A 50 32.92 -17.72 26.15
N SER A 51 32.81 -18.44 27.27
CA SER A 51 32.60 -19.88 27.25
C SER A 51 31.39 -20.18 26.35
N ALA A 52 31.43 -21.30 25.63
CA ALA A 52 30.41 -21.72 24.67
C ALA A 52 28.95 -21.40 25.09
N PRO A 53 28.49 -21.55 26.36
CA PRO A 53 27.11 -21.21 26.72
C PRO A 53 26.74 -19.72 26.63
N ASN A 54 27.71 -18.79 26.64
CA ASN A 54 27.44 -17.35 26.52
C ASN A 54 27.49 -16.86 25.06
N ARG A 55 28.13 -17.63 24.17
CA ARG A 55 27.99 -17.43 22.72
C ARG A 55 26.59 -17.81 22.27
N ASP A 56 26.04 -18.87 22.85
CA ASP A 56 24.67 -19.34 22.57
C ASP A 56 23.62 -18.32 22.99
N ARG A 57 23.79 -17.57 24.09
CA ARG A 57 22.81 -16.57 24.51
C ARG A 57 22.65 -15.41 23.51
N PHE A 58 23.76 -14.91 22.96
CA PHE A 58 23.74 -13.83 21.97
C PHE A 58 23.29 -14.31 20.58
N THR A 59 23.50 -15.59 20.24
CA THR A 59 22.96 -16.21 19.02
C THR A 59 21.52 -16.69 19.16
N GLN A 60 21.05 -16.95 20.38
CA GLN A 60 19.68 -17.39 20.67
C GLN A 60 18.70 -16.21 20.65
N GLU A 61 19.12 -15.02 21.07
CA GLU A 61 18.32 -13.79 20.94
C GLU A 61 18.07 -13.40 19.46
N ARG A 62 18.96 -13.81 18.55
CA ARG A 62 18.75 -13.70 17.10
C ARG A 62 17.86 -14.80 16.51
N ASN A 63 17.70 -15.93 17.19
CA ASN A 63 16.84 -17.05 16.75
C ASN A 63 15.40 -16.96 17.30
N ASN A 64 15.15 -16.27 18.42
CA ASN A 64 13.83 -16.14 19.04
C ASN A 64 12.93 -15.07 18.40
N ARG A 65 13.02 -14.87 17.09
CA ARG A 65 11.97 -14.20 16.31
C ARG A 65 11.31 -15.26 15.44
N ASP A 66 10.36 -15.97 16.05
CA ASP A 66 9.47 -16.98 15.46
C ASP A 66 8.57 -16.40 14.36
N ASP A 67 9.18 -15.90 13.29
CA ASP A 67 8.49 -15.46 12.07
C ASP A 67 9.41 -15.62 10.84
N GLN A 68 10.21 -16.70 10.83
CA GLN A 68 11.08 -17.02 9.71
C GLN A 68 10.60 -18.28 8.99
N PRO A 69 10.44 -18.25 7.65
CA PRO A 69 9.85 -19.36 6.89
C PRO A 69 10.61 -20.68 7.12
N PRO A 70 9.90 -21.82 7.08
CA PRO A 70 10.45 -23.10 7.51
C PRO A 70 11.61 -23.50 6.59
N GLY A 71 12.81 -23.60 7.16
CA GLY A 71 14.01 -24.06 6.43
C GLY A 71 15.35 -23.47 6.89
N GLN A 72 15.39 -22.51 7.82
CA GLN A 72 16.65 -21.95 8.32
C GLN A 72 17.00 -22.51 9.69
N THR A 73 17.51 -23.74 9.72
CA THR A 73 18.28 -24.25 10.86
C THR A 73 19.73 -23.80 10.71
N GLY A 74 20.21 -22.96 11.64
CA GLY A 74 21.63 -22.79 11.94
C GLY A 74 22.56 -22.46 10.76
N LEU A 75 22.48 -21.24 10.24
CA LEU A 75 23.50 -20.70 9.33
C LEU A 75 24.82 -20.44 10.08
N THR A 76 25.57 -21.50 10.39
CA THR A 76 27.01 -21.39 10.11
C THR A 76 27.09 -21.13 8.60
N TRP A 77 27.93 -20.21 8.11
CA TRP A 77 28.03 -19.94 6.68
C TRP A 77 28.60 -21.17 5.96
N GLN A 78 27.77 -22.18 5.71
CA GLN A 78 28.18 -23.47 5.17
C GLN A 78 28.41 -23.31 3.67
N SER A 79 29.68 -23.32 3.25
CA SER A 79 30.14 -23.17 1.88
C SER A 79 29.89 -21.79 1.22
N ARG A 80 30.96 -21.26 0.62
CA ARG A 80 30.96 -20.06 -0.22
C ARG A 80 29.92 -20.14 -1.34
N GLU A 81 29.66 -21.34 -1.86
CA GLU A 81 28.69 -21.58 -2.93
C GLU A 81 27.25 -21.32 -2.49
N GLN A 82 26.86 -21.70 -1.26
CA GLN A 82 25.52 -21.40 -0.74
C GLN A 82 25.32 -19.90 -0.56
N TRP A 83 26.37 -19.19 -0.13
CA TRP A 83 26.34 -17.74 -0.04
C TRP A 83 26.19 -17.07 -1.41
N GLU A 84 26.93 -17.54 -2.42
CA GLU A 84 26.83 -17.06 -3.80
C GLU A 84 25.43 -17.36 -4.39
N ALA A 85 24.85 -18.52 -4.09
CA ALA A 85 23.49 -18.89 -4.47
C ALA A 85 22.42 -17.97 -3.83
N ILE A 86 22.53 -17.68 -2.53
CA ILE A 86 21.63 -16.74 -1.86
C ILE A 86 21.80 -15.34 -2.43
N ARG A 87 23.04 -14.89 -2.65
CA ARG A 87 23.33 -13.57 -3.24
C ARG A 87 22.70 -13.44 -4.63
N THR A 88 22.83 -14.46 -5.47
CA THR A 88 22.24 -14.48 -6.82
C THR A 88 20.71 -14.58 -6.76
N GLN A 89 20.14 -15.36 -5.85
CA GLN A 89 18.70 -15.43 -5.63
C GLN A 89 18.11 -14.07 -5.20
N ILE A 90 18.77 -13.39 -4.26
CA ILE A 90 18.38 -12.04 -3.83
C ILE A 90 18.51 -11.06 -5.00
N GLY A 91 19.62 -11.12 -5.74
CA GLY A 91 19.87 -10.25 -6.90
C GLY A 91 18.80 -10.41 -7.98
N THR A 92 18.47 -11.65 -8.36
CA THR A 92 17.45 -11.94 -9.38
C THR A 92 16.05 -11.51 -8.92
N ALA A 93 15.69 -11.78 -7.66
CA ALA A 93 14.42 -11.34 -7.10
C ALA A 93 14.30 -9.81 -7.05
N LEU A 94 15.38 -9.11 -6.69
CA LEU A 94 15.43 -7.66 -6.65
C LEU A 94 15.27 -7.05 -8.04
N THR A 95 16.00 -7.54 -9.05
CA THR A 95 15.89 -7.08 -10.44
C THR A 95 14.45 -7.19 -10.94
N ARG A 96 13.75 -8.30 -10.65
CA ARG A 96 12.34 -8.48 -11.03
C ARG A 96 11.40 -7.50 -10.32
N ARG A 97 11.63 -7.23 -9.03
CA ARG A 97 10.80 -6.25 -8.28
C ARG A 97 11.03 -4.82 -8.76
N LEU A 98 12.27 -4.48 -9.10
CA LEU A 98 12.63 -3.16 -9.60
C LEU A 98 12.08 -2.92 -11.02
N SER A 99 12.04 -3.93 -11.88
CA SER A 99 11.44 -3.80 -13.21
C SER A 99 9.93 -3.62 -13.19
N GLN A 100 9.25 -4.13 -12.16
CA GLN A 100 7.81 -3.98 -11.94
C GLN A 100 7.46 -2.90 -10.91
N ARG A 101 8.41 -2.00 -10.60
CA ARG A 101 8.22 -1.00 -9.55
C ARG A 101 7.15 0.02 -9.98
N PRO A 102 6.03 0.15 -9.24
CA PRO A 102 5.02 1.16 -9.53
C PRO A 102 5.57 2.58 -9.43
N THR A 103 4.98 3.50 -10.18
CA THR A 103 5.34 4.92 -10.11
C THR A 103 4.81 5.57 -8.82
N ALA A 104 5.37 6.72 -8.44
CA ALA A 104 4.91 7.46 -7.27
C ALA A 104 3.43 7.89 -7.41
N GLU A 105 3.03 8.33 -8.60
CA GLU A 105 1.66 8.74 -8.90
C GLU A 105 0.66 7.57 -8.76
N GLU A 106 1.02 6.38 -9.24
CA GLU A 106 0.19 5.17 -9.07
C GLU A 106 -0.01 4.82 -7.59
N LEU A 107 1.03 5.00 -6.77
CA LEU A 107 0.93 4.79 -5.32
C LEU A 107 0.07 5.87 -4.64
N GLU A 108 0.09 7.11 -5.13
CA GLU A 108 -0.79 8.19 -4.66
C GLU A 108 -2.26 7.92 -5.00
N GLN A 109 -2.53 7.48 -6.24
CA GLN A 109 -3.87 7.08 -6.70
C GLN A 109 -4.43 5.90 -5.88
N ARG A 110 -3.56 4.96 -5.48
CA ARG A 110 -3.93 3.83 -4.60
C ARG A 110 -3.94 4.21 -3.11
N ASN A 111 -3.72 5.48 -2.78
CA ASN A 111 -3.67 5.99 -1.41
C ASN A 111 -2.58 5.35 -0.52
N ILE A 112 -1.56 4.77 -1.13
CA ILE A 112 -0.41 4.17 -0.42
C ILE A 112 0.63 5.26 -0.14
N LEU A 113 0.93 6.09 -1.14
CA LEU A 113 1.79 7.26 -0.99
C LEU A 113 0.89 8.46 -0.67
N GLN A 114 1.08 9.06 0.49
CA GLN A 114 0.29 10.22 0.90
C GLN A 114 1.01 11.52 0.53
N PRO A 115 0.30 12.57 0.06
CA PRO A 115 0.88 13.89 -0.16
C PRO A 115 1.53 14.41 1.13
N LYS A 116 2.74 14.98 1.00
CA LYS A 116 3.60 15.29 2.16
C LYS A 116 3.06 16.38 3.09
N ASN A 117 2.14 17.22 2.64
CA ASN A 117 1.66 18.33 3.45
C ASN A 117 0.51 17.91 4.38
N GLN A 118 0.84 17.61 5.63
CA GLN A 118 -0.13 17.25 6.66
C GLN A 118 -1.11 18.40 6.97
N ALA A 119 -0.64 19.65 6.92
CA ALA A 119 -1.46 20.82 7.22
C ALA A 119 -2.56 21.01 6.16
N ASP A 120 -2.22 20.86 4.87
CA ASP A 120 -3.18 20.97 3.77
C ASP A 120 -4.27 19.91 3.87
N ARG A 121 -3.91 18.66 4.19
CA ARG A 121 -4.89 17.59 4.38
C ARG A 121 -5.83 17.85 5.54
N GLN A 122 -5.30 18.34 6.66
CA GLN A 122 -6.13 18.73 7.79
C GLN A 122 -7.05 19.91 7.44
N ALA A 123 -6.58 20.86 6.64
CA ALA A 123 -7.41 21.97 6.16
C ALA A 123 -8.52 21.47 5.22
N GLU A 124 -8.19 20.56 4.30
CA GLU A 124 -9.16 19.93 3.39
C GLU A 124 -10.21 19.13 4.15
N VAL A 125 -9.81 18.30 5.11
CA VAL A 125 -10.74 17.53 5.95
C VAL A 125 -11.65 18.47 6.75
N ARG A 126 -11.10 19.55 7.33
CA ARG A 126 -11.91 20.57 8.03
C ARG A 126 -12.89 21.25 7.09
N GLU A 127 -12.46 21.56 5.87
CA GLU A 127 -13.32 22.18 4.85
C GLU A 127 -14.44 21.24 4.41
N ILE A 128 -14.12 19.97 4.13
CA ILE A 128 -15.09 18.94 3.79
C ILE A 128 -16.12 18.80 4.90
N LYS A 129 -15.67 18.73 6.16
CA LYS A 129 -16.56 18.64 7.34
C LYS A 129 -17.47 19.86 7.43
N ARG A 130 -16.90 21.07 7.35
CA ARG A 130 -17.64 22.34 7.36
C ARG A 130 -18.72 22.38 6.27
N ARG A 131 -18.34 22.05 5.03
CA ARG A 131 -19.24 22.04 3.88
C ARG A 131 -20.35 21.00 4.03
N LEU A 132 -20.01 19.80 4.52
CA LEU A 132 -20.98 18.73 4.74
C LEU A 132 -21.99 19.13 5.81
N THR A 133 -21.54 19.62 6.96
CA THR A 133 -22.44 20.08 8.04
C THR A 133 -23.43 21.12 7.53
N ARG A 134 -22.97 22.10 6.74
CA ARG A 134 -23.86 23.11 6.12
C ARG A 134 -24.86 22.49 5.14
N LYS A 135 -24.44 21.52 4.31
CA LYS A 135 -25.34 20.82 3.38
C LYS A 135 -26.40 20.00 4.11
N LEU A 136 -26.03 19.35 5.21
CA LEU A 136 -26.95 18.54 6.00
C LEU A 136 -27.93 19.39 6.80
N SER A 137 -27.51 20.57 7.30
CA SER A 137 -28.41 21.48 8.00
C SER A 137 -29.46 22.13 7.08
N GLN A 138 -29.16 22.26 5.79
CA GLN A 138 -30.06 22.81 4.77
C GLN A 138 -30.73 21.71 3.94
N ARG A 139 -30.83 20.49 4.49
CA ARG A 139 -31.43 19.37 3.80
C ARG A 139 -32.95 19.56 3.73
N PRO A 140 -33.57 19.59 2.53
CA PRO A 140 -35.01 19.79 2.39
C PRO A 140 -35.80 18.64 2.99
N THR A 141 -37.00 18.95 3.46
CA THR A 141 -37.90 17.94 4.02
C THR A 141 -38.56 17.10 2.92
N VAL A 142 -39.11 15.93 3.28
CA VAL A 142 -39.83 15.08 2.33
C VAL A 142 -41.05 15.81 1.74
N ALA A 143 -41.78 16.54 2.58
CA ALA A 143 -42.92 17.35 2.17
C ALA A 143 -42.53 18.42 1.13
N GLU A 144 -41.39 19.11 1.33
CA GLU A 144 -40.87 20.07 0.35
C GLU A 144 -40.50 19.41 -0.99
N LEU A 145 -39.87 18.23 -0.95
CA LEU A 145 -39.52 17.49 -2.16
C LEU A 145 -40.75 16.99 -2.93
N GLN A 146 -41.83 16.62 -2.23
CA GLN A 146 -43.13 16.27 -2.82
C GLN A 146 -43.83 17.50 -3.41
N ALA A 147 -43.87 18.62 -2.69
CA ALA A 147 -44.45 19.88 -3.18
C ALA A 147 -43.74 20.38 -4.46
N ARG A 148 -42.41 20.18 -4.53
CA ARG A 148 -41.60 20.47 -5.71
C ARG A 148 -41.68 19.40 -6.81
N LYS A 149 -42.48 18.34 -6.61
CA LYS A 149 -42.66 17.19 -7.52
C LYS A 149 -41.34 16.47 -7.88
N ILE A 150 -40.34 16.54 -6.99
CA ILE A 150 -39.07 15.82 -7.12
C ILE A 150 -39.26 14.36 -6.70
N LEU A 151 -39.92 14.14 -5.56
CA LEU A 151 -40.39 12.83 -5.15
C LEU A 151 -41.82 12.64 -5.63
N ARG A 152 -42.03 11.69 -6.55
CA ARG A 152 -43.33 11.38 -7.17
C ARG A 152 -43.99 10.11 -6.63
N PHE A 153 -43.30 9.43 -5.72
CA PHE A 153 -43.81 8.23 -5.08
C PHE A 153 -44.82 8.67 -4.02
N HIS A 154 -46.05 8.19 -4.15
CA HIS A 154 -47.07 8.36 -3.14
C HIS A 154 -46.92 7.21 -2.13
N GLU A 155 -47.06 7.52 -0.84
CA GLU A 155 -46.96 6.55 0.25
C GLU A 155 -48.02 5.43 0.12
N TYR A 156 -49.16 5.78 -0.45
CA TYR A 156 -50.21 4.85 -0.80
C TYR A 156 -50.24 4.67 -2.32
N VAL A 157 -50.14 3.40 -2.73
CA VAL A 157 -50.35 2.99 -4.12
C VAL A 157 -51.79 2.50 -4.21
N GLU A 158 -52.62 3.23 -4.94
CA GLU A 158 -53.94 2.73 -5.32
C GLU A 158 -53.75 1.66 -6.40
N VAL A 159 -54.06 0.41 -6.06
CA VAL A 159 -54.09 -0.69 -7.02
C VAL A 159 -55.49 -0.72 -7.61
N THR A 160 -55.66 -0.09 -8.76
CA THR A 160 -56.85 -0.24 -9.60
C THR A 160 -56.61 -1.33 -10.64
N ASP A 161 -57.60 -2.18 -10.87
CA ASP A 161 -57.54 -3.16 -11.95
C ASP A 161 -57.36 -2.42 -13.29
N ALA A 162 -56.22 -2.68 -13.94
CA ALA A 162 -56.00 -2.17 -15.28
C ALA A 162 -56.92 -2.93 -16.24
N GLN A 163 -57.54 -2.22 -17.18
CA GLN A 163 -58.21 -2.88 -18.28
C GLN A 163 -57.23 -3.82 -18.99
N ASP A 164 -57.62 -5.07 -19.17
CA ASP A 164 -56.87 -6.03 -19.97
C ASP A 164 -57.09 -5.68 -21.45
N TYR A 165 -56.25 -4.78 -21.94
CA TYR A 165 -56.14 -4.47 -23.36
C TYR A 165 -54.86 -5.08 -23.94
N ASP A 166 -54.92 -5.48 -25.21
CA ASP A 166 -53.74 -6.01 -25.89
C ASP A 166 -52.67 -4.92 -26.02
N ARG A 167 -51.64 -5.01 -25.17
CA ARG A 167 -50.48 -4.08 -25.17
C ARG A 167 -49.50 -4.37 -26.30
N ARG A 168 -49.77 -5.35 -27.15
CA ARG A 168 -48.94 -5.65 -28.29
C ARG A 168 -49.11 -4.52 -29.30
N ALA A 169 -48.07 -3.71 -29.42
CA ALA A 169 -47.98 -2.77 -30.53
C ALA A 169 -48.03 -3.54 -31.85
N ASP A 170 -48.79 -3.00 -32.80
CA ASP A 170 -48.79 -3.47 -34.18
C ASP A 170 -47.36 -3.42 -34.71
N LYS A 171 -46.90 -4.51 -35.35
CA LYS A 171 -45.51 -4.65 -35.81
C LYS A 171 -45.44 -4.15 -37.25
N PRO A 172 -45.16 -2.86 -37.54
CA PRO A 172 -45.23 -2.36 -38.91
C PRO A 172 -44.30 -3.13 -39.86
N TRP A 173 -43.18 -3.67 -39.36
CA TRP A 173 -42.27 -4.51 -40.13
C TRP A 173 -42.87 -5.85 -40.58
N THR A 174 -43.93 -6.36 -39.94
CA THR A 174 -44.64 -7.57 -40.42
C THR A 174 -45.57 -7.28 -41.59
N LYS A 175 -45.90 -6.00 -41.83
CA LYS A 175 -46.73 -5.55 -42.97
C LYS A 175 -45.90 -5.06 -44.16
N LEU A 176 -44.56 -5.21 -44.10
CA LEU A 176 -43.63 -4.67 -45.10
C LEU A 176 -43.73 -5.45 -46.42
N THR A 177 -44.04 -4.74 -47.51
CA THR A 177 -44.15 -5.37 -48.84
C THR A 177 -42.77 -5.79 -49.36
N PRO A 178 -42.68 -6.71 -50.35
CA PRO A 178 -41.40 -7.03 -50.99
C PRO A 178 -40.70 -5.80 -51.58
N ALA A 179 -41.47 -4.83 -52.10
CA ALA A 179 -40.95 -3.57 -52.62
C ALA A 179 -40.34 -2.71 -51.50
N ASP A 180 -41.04 -2.55 -50.38
CA ASP A 180 -40.52 -1.77 -49.24
C ASP A 180 -39.27 -2.42 -48.65
N LYS A 181 -39.24 -3.76 -48.57
CA LYS A 181 -38.04 -4.51 -48.15
C LYS A 181 -36.86 -4.24 -49.08
N ALA A 182 -37.08 -4.14 -50.39
CA ALA A 182 -36.04 -3.83 -51.35
C ALA A 182 -35.59 -2.36 -51.24
N ALA A 183 -36.52 -1.43 -51.05
CA ALA A 183 -36.23 -0.02 -50.84
C ALA A 183 -35.36 0.19 -49.59
N ILE A 184 -35.71 -0.43 -48.46
CA ILE A 184 -34.91 -0.36 -47.23
C ILE A 184 -33.52 -0.98 -47.43
N ARG A 185 -33.40 -2.12 -48.13
CA ARG A 185 -32.07 -2.70 -48.45
C ARG A 185 -31.23 -1.76 -49.30
N LYS A 186 -31.85 -1.07 -50.27
CA LYS A 186 -31.19 -0.09 -51.12
C LYS A 186 -30.71 1.12 -50.30
N GLU A 187 -31.59 1.72 -49.52
CA GLU A 187 -31.27 2.85 -48.64
C GLU A 187 -30.14 2.52 -47.65
N LEU A 188 -30.15 1.32 -47.06
CA LEU A 188 -29.07 0.85 -46.19
C LEU A 188 -27.73 0.65 -46.92
N ASN A 189 -27.76 0.25 -48.17
CA ASN A 189 -26.55 0.15 -48.98
C ASN A 189 -26.03 1.53 -49.38
N ASP A 190 -26.93 2.44 -49.75
CA ASP A 190 -26.60 3.82 -50.09
C ASP A 190 -25.91 4.48 -48.90
N TYR A 191 -26.51 4.44 -47.69
CA TYR A 191 -25.91 4.96 -46.45
C TYR A 191 -24.51 4.38 -46.16
N LYS A 192 -24.32 3.06 -46.29
CA LYS A 192 -23.01 2.40 -46.09
C LYS A 192 -21.95 2.86 -47.08
N SER A 193 -22.35 3.31 -48.26
CA SER A 193 -21.43 3.70 -49.34
C SER A 193 -21.15 5.20 -49.40
N THR A 194 -22.09 6.04 -48.97
CA THR A 194 -22.01 7.50 -49.11
C THR A 194 -21.85 8.26 -47.80
N GLU A 195 -22.50 7.83 -46.72
CA GLU A 195 -22.60 8.61 -45.48
C GLU A 195 -21.84 7.98 -44.30
N MET A 196 -21.70 6.66 -44.30
CA MET A 196 -20.97 5.95 -43.25
C MET A 196 -19.46 6.17 -43.36
N GLU A 197 -18.88 6.86 -42.37
CA GLU A 197 -17.44 7.06 -42.27
C GLU A 197 -16.74 5.75 -41.85
N VAL A 198 -15.91 5.20 -42.74
CA VAL A 198 -15.11 3.99 -42.52
C VAL A 198 -13.70 4.25 -43.02
N HIS A 199 -12.69 3.82 -42.24
CA HIS A 199 -11.28 3.91 -42.62
C HIS A 199 -11.01 3.17 -43.94
N GLU A 200 -10.16 3.73 -44.80
CA GLU A 200 -9.99 3.25 -46.19
C GLU A 200 -9.60 1.77 -46.26
N GLU A 201 -8.67 1.33 -45.41
CA GLU A 201 -8.22 -0.07 -45.32
C GLU A 201 -9.31 -1.03 -44.86
N SER A 202 -10.32 -0.54 -44.13
CA SER A 202 -11.39 -1.36 -43.55
C SER A 202 -12.66 -1.37 -44.40
N ARG A 203 -12.75 -0.57 -45.46
CA ARG A 203 -13.94 -0.45 -46.31
C ARG A 203 -14.34 -1.78 -46.96
N ILE A 204 -13.37 -2.66 -47.21
CA ILE A 204 -13.59 -4.02 -47.75
C ILE A 204 -14.40 -4.94 -46.82
N TYR A 205 -14.47 -4.63 -45.52
CA TYR A 205 -15.21 -5.42 -44.53
C TYR A 205 -16.67 -4.96 -44.38
N THR A 206 -17.07 -3.88 -45.07
CA THR A 206 -18.45 -3.40 -45.06
C THR A 206 -19.36 -4.34 -45.86
N ARG A 207 -20.33 -4.97 -45.18
CA ARG A 207 -21.25 -5.94 -45.81
C ARG A 207 -22.50 -5.26 -46.36
N PHE A 208 -22.70 -5.39 -47.67
CA PHE A 208 -23.87 -4.89 -48.38
C PHE A 208 -25.00 -5.93 -48.47
N HIS A 209 -26.23 -5.45 -48.51
CA HIS A 209 -27.41 -6.26 -48.82
C HIS A 209 -27.45 -6.58 -50.32
N ARG A 210 -27.95 -7.75 -50.68
CA ARG A 210 -28.14 -8.11 -52.10
C ARG A 210 -29.28 -7.26 -52.70
N PRO A 211 -29.14 -6.80 -53.96
CA PRO A 211 -30.23 -6.18 -54.72
C PRO A 211 -31.49 -7.07 -54.69
#